data_AF-X1EVD4-F1
#
_entry.id   AF-X1EVD4-F1
#
_cell.length_a   1.000
_cell.length_b   1.000
_cell.length_c   1.000
_cell.angle_alpha   90.00
_cell.angle_beta   90.00
_cell.angle_gamma   90.00
#
_symmetry.space_group_name_H-M   'P 1'
#
loop_
_entity.id
_entity.type
_entity.pdbx_description
1 polymer ?
#
loop_
_entity_poly.entity_id
_entity_poly.type
_entity_poly.pdbx_seq_one_letter_code
_entity_poly.pdbx_strand_id
1 'polypeptide(L)'
;EQDLGRRDFTIDSIAVDLEELTKDYADVRLIDPFDGWADLQNGVIRAVSETAFQSDAARLLRAVRLAAELGFGLDSQTEVLIQRHCHLIANVASERLREELLRLLAVPESQRFLPRLDDLGLVTAIFPELAQAKGVKQPKEHF
;
A
#
# COMPACT_ATOMS: atom_id res chain seq x y z
N GLU A 1 -20.65 -7.88 -2.44
CA GLU A 1 -20.03 -6.82 -3.27
C GLU A 1 -19.77 -5.52 -2.51
N GLN A 2 -20.77 -4.87 -1.88
CA GLN A 2 -20.55 -3.58 -1.18
C GLN A 2 -19.46 -3.61 -0.09
N ASP A 3 -19.29 -4.73 0.63
CA ASP A 3 -18.25 -4.86 1.65
C ASP A 3 -16.84 -4.92 1.05
N LEU A 4 -16.66 -5.69 -0.03
CA LEU A 4 -15.39 -5.79 -0.76
C LEU A 4 -14.93 -4.45 -1.33
N GLY A 5 -15.87 -3.58 -1.70
CA GLY A 5 -15.57 -2.22 -2.18
C GLY A 5 -15.09 -1.25 -1.10
N ARG A 6 -15.15 -1.62 0.19
CA ARG A 6 -14.63 -0.80 1.31
C ARG A 6 -13.21 -1.16 1.71
N ARG A 7 -12.66 -2.23 1.16
CA ARG A 7 -11.28 -2.66 1.41
C ARG A 7 -10.30 -1.70 0.75
N ASP A 8 -9.02 -1.99 0.95
CA ASP A 8 -7.90 -1.18 0.49
C ASP A 8 -7.55 -1.48 -0.97
N PHE A 9 -7.21 -2.73 -1.29
CA PHE A 9 -6.67 -3.12 -2.59
C PHE A 9 -7.47 -4.23 -3.27
N THR A 10 -7.47 -4.25 -4.60
CA THR A 10 -8.17 -5.26 -5.40
C THR A 10 -7.76 -6.69 -5.01
N ILE A 11 -6.46 -6.93 -4.80
CA ILE A 11 -5.92 -8.21 -4.36
C ILE A 11 -6.43 -8.66 -2.97
N ASP A 12 -6.80 -7.71 -2.12
CA ASP A 12 -7.39 -7.94 -0.79
C ASP A 12 -8.93 -7.98 -0.85
N SER A 13 -9.53 -7.79 -2.03
CA SER A 13 -10.98 -7.70 -2.28
C SER A 13 -11.57 -8.91 -3.01
N ILE A 14 -10.91 -10.07 -2.91
CA ILE A 14 -11.38 -11.35 -3.42
C ILE A 14 -12.06 -12.13 -2.28
N ALA A 15 -13.17 -12.80 -2.58
CA ALA A 15 -13.87 -13.65 -1.62
C ALA A 15 -14.25 -15.02 -2.21
N VAL A 16 -14.62 -15.92 -1.31
CA VAL A 16 -15.14 -17.24 -1.62
C VAL A 16 -16.25 -17.55 -0.63
N ASP A 17 -17.30 -18.25 -1.08
CA ASP A 17 -18.30 -18.79 -0.17
C ASP A 17 -17.70 -19.97 0.62
N LEU A 18 -17.79 -19.93 1.94
CA LEU A 18 -17.27 -20.99 2.81
C LEU A 18 -17.96 -22.33 2.55
N GLU A 19 -19.22 -22.34 2.10
CA GLU A 19 -19.91 -23.58 1.72
C GLU A 19 -19.24 -24.25 0.51
N GLU A 20 -18.68 -23.46 -0.42
CA GLU A 20 -17.94 -24.01 -1.55
C GLU A 20 -16.59 -24.58 -1.15
N LEU A 21 -15.98 -24.11 -0.06
CA LEU A 21 -14.75 -24.68 0.49
C LEU A 21 -14.94 -26.08 1.09
N THR A 22 -16.18 -26.53 1.30
CA THR A 22 -16.49 -27.90 1.72
C THR A 22 -16.54 -28.89 0.55
N LYS A 23 -16.51 -28.38 -0.68
CA LYS A 23 -16.43 -29.16 -1.92
C LYS A 23 -14.97 -29.31 -2.34
N ASP A 24 -14.70 -30.06 -3.40
CA ASP A 24 -13.36 -30.15 -3.98
C ASP A 24 -12.87 -28.75 -4.39
N TYR A 25 -11.63 -28.41 -4.02
CA TYR A 25 -11.05 -27.08 -4.26
C TYR A 25 -11.01 -26.71 -5.75
N ALA A 26 -11.07 -27.71 -6.65
CA ALA A 26 -11.09 -27.49 -8.10
C ALA A 26 -12.33 -26.74 -8.62
N ASP A 27 -13.46 -26.79 -7.89
CA ASP A 27 -14.74 -26.23 -8.33
C ASP A 27 -15.13 -24.93 -7.59
N VAL A 28 -14.22 -24.39 -6.78
CA VAL A 28 -14.48 -23.20 -5.96
C VAL A 28 -14.60 -21.96 -6.84
N ARG A 29 -15.74 -21.28 -6.78
CA ARG A 29 -15.97 -20.04 -7.51
C ARG A 29 -15.49 -18.83 -6.71
N LEU A 30 -14.56 -18.06 -7.29
CA LEU A 30 -14.13 -16.78 -6.74
C LEU A 30 -15.19 -15.70 -6.97
N ILE A 31 -15.45 -14.92 -5.92
CA ILE A 31 -16.21 -13.67 -5.95
C ILE A 31 -15.17 -12.54 -6.04
N ASP A 32 -14.95 -12.04 -7.25
CA ASP A 32 -13.94 -11.03 -7.54
C ASP A 32 -14.53 -9.88 -8.38
N PRO A 33 -15.25 -8.93 -7.76
CA PRO A 33 -15.90 -7.84 -8.48
C PRO A 33 -14.94 -6.71 -8.91
N PHE A 34 -13.65 -6.78 -8.55
CA PHE A 34 -12.66 -5.73 -8.79
C PHE A 34 -11.41 -6.22 -9.53
N ASP A 35 -11.47 -7.40 -10.15
CA ASP A 35 -10.37 -8.03 -10.89
C ASP A 35 -9.07 -8.20 -10.06
N GLY A 36 -9.22 -8.43 -8.75
CA GLY A 36 -8.11 -8.66 -7.83
C GLY A 36 -7.29 -9.89 -8.17
N TRP A 37 -7.91 -10.94 -8.72
CA TRP A 37 -7.19 -12.14 -9.15
C TRP A 37 -6.23 -11.83 -10.30
N ALA A 38 -6.65 -11.00 -11.25
CA ALA A 38 -5.79 -10.58 -12.35
C ALA A 38 -4.64 -9.69 -11.86
N ASP A 39 -4.92 -8.75 -10.96
CA ASP A 39 -3.87 -7.92 -10.34
C ASP A 39 -2.88 -8.77 -9.52
N LEU A 40 -3.35 -9.80 -8.81
CA LEU A 40 -2.50 -10.74 -8.07
C LEU A 40 -1.59 -11.53 -9.02
N GLN A 41 -2.12 -12.03 -10.14
CA GLN A 41 -1.33 -12.73 -11.16
C GLN A 41 -0.28 -11.82 -11.82
N ASN A 42 -0.62 -10.54 -12.01
CA ASN A 42 0.28 -9.56 -12.63
C ASN A 42 1.24 -8.88 -11.63
N GLY A 43 1.11 -9.16 -10.33
CA GLY A 43 1.93 -8.54 -9.30
C GLY A 43 1.68 -7.04 -9.16
N VAL A 44 0.41 -6.62 -9.10
CA VAL A 44 -0.02 -5.23 -9.05
C VAL A 44 -0.78 -4.93 -7.76
N ILE A 45 -0.41 -3.84 -7.09
CA ILE A 45 -1.18 -3.25 -6.00
C ILE A 45 -2.03 -2.12 -6.57
N ARG A 46 -3.34 -2.35 -6.63
CA ARG A 46 -4.34 -1.39 -7.14
C ARG A 46 -5.36 -1.07 -6.06
N ALA A 47 -5.62 0.21 -5.82
CA ALA A 47 -6.67 0.63 -4.89
C ALA A 47 -8.06 0.20 -5.39
N VAL A 48 -8.92 -0.28 -4.50
CA VAL A 48 -10.27 -0.76 -4.89
C VAL A 48 -11.19 0.38 -5.35
N SER A 49 -10.95 1.60 -4.85
CA SER A 49 -11.72 2.79 -5.18
C SER A 49 -10.90 4.06 -4.98
N GLU A 50 -11.32 5.15 -5.62
CA GLU A 50 -10.66 6.47 -5.46
C GLU A 50 -10.71 7.01 -4.03
N THR A 51 -11.70 6.58 -3.23
CA THR A 51 -11.90 7.02 -1.85
C THR A 51 -11.24 6.09 -0.82
N ALA A 52 -10.58 5.02 -1.24
CA ALA A 52 -10.00 4.00 -0.35
C ALA A 52 -9.00 4.58 0.67
N PHE A 53 -8.26 5.63 0.31
CA PHE A 53 -7.32 6.31 1.20
C PHE A 53 -7.96 7.40 2.07
N GLN A 54 -9.11 7.94 1.66
CA GLN A 54 -9.85 8.92 2.45
C GLN A 54 -10.54 8.26 3.64
N SER A 55 -11.02 7.02 3.46
CA SER A 55 -11.62 6.24 4.55
C SER A 55 -10.60 5.79 5.60
N ASP A 56 -9.35 5.53 5.18
CA ASP A 56 -8.28 5.10 6.07
C ASP A 56 -6.91 5.42 5.47
N ALA A 57 -6.31 6.53 5.91
CA ALA A 57 -5.06 7.02 5.35
C ALA A 57 -3.83 6.16 5.73
N ALA A 58 -3.95 5.22 6.67
CA ALA A 58 -2.88 4.24 6.93
C ALA A 58 -2.59 3.39 5.68
N ARG A 59 -3.60 3.22 4.81
CA ARG A 59 -3.49 2.48 3.55
C ARG A 59 -2.49 3.08 2.56
N LEU A 60 -2.15 4.37 2.70
CA LEU A 60 -1.14 5.03 1.88
C LEU A 60 0.24 4.39 2.05
N LEU A 61 0.66 4.18 3.31
CA LEU A 61 1.92 3.51 3.62
C LEU A 61 1.81 2.00 3.39
N ARG A 62 0.63 1.43 3.69
CA ARG A 62 0.34 0.01 3.45
C ARG A 62 0.51 -0.39 1.99
N ALA A 63 0.13 0.46 1.03
CA ALA A 63 0.30 0.19 -0.39
C ALA A 63 1.78 -0.10 -0.72
N VAL A 64 2.67 0.76 -0.23
CA VAL A 64 4.13 0.63 -0.44
C VAL A 64 4.67 -0.57 0.33
N ARG A 65 4.17 -0.83 1.55
CA ARG A 65 4.50 -2.03 2.32
C ARG A 65 4.15 -3.31 1.57
N LEU A 66 2.93 -3.44 1.06
CA LEU A 66 2.50 -4.63 0.33
C LEU A 66 3.29 -4.82 -0.97
N ALA A 67 3.54 -3.73 -1.70
CA ALA A 67 4.42 -3.75 -2.86
C ALA A 67 5.81 -4.30 -2.51
N ALA A 68 6.37 -3.87 -1.38
CA ALA A 68 7.67 -4.34 -0.90
C ALA A 68 7.66 -5.81 -0.44
N GLU A 69 6.68 -6.21 0.36
CA GLU A 69 6.57 -7.57 0.91
C GLU A 69 6.31 -8.63 -0.17
N LEU A 70 5.50 -8.28 -1.18
CA LEU A 70 5.10 -9.21 -2.24
C LEU A 70 5.99 -9.13 -3.50
N GLY A 71 6.85 -8.11 -3.59
CA GLY A 71 7.64 -7.83 -4.80
C GLY A 71 6.78 -7.33 -5.96
N PHE A 72 5.70 -6.60 -5.65
CA PHE A 72 4.70 -6.12 -6.62
C PHE A 72 4.96 -4.67 -7.03
N GLY A 73 4.40 -4.25 -8.16
CA GLY A 73 4.33 -2.86 -8.59
C GLY A 73 3.09 -2.15 -8.06
N LEU A 74 3.15 -0.83 -7.92
CA LEU A 74 1.95 -0.03 -7.72
C LEU A 74 1.33 0.29 -9.09
N ASP A 75 0.00 0.24 -9.17
CA ASP A 75 -0.70 0.76 -10.34
C ASP A 75 -0.54 2.29 -10.44
N SER A 76 -0.41 2.83 -11.65
CA SER A 76 -0.17 4.27 -11.87
C SER A 76 -1.27 5.17 -11.32
N GLN A 77 -2.54 4.76 -11.39
CA GLN A 77 -3.63 5.56 -10.80
C GLN A 77 -3.57 5.50 -9.28
N THR A 78 -3.21 4.34 -8.71
CA THR A 78 -3.00 4.18 -7.28
C THR A 78 -1.88 5.10 -6.78
N GLU A 79 -0.78 5.24 -7.53
CA GLU A 79 0.29 6.19 -7.21
C GLU A 79 -0.18 7.64 -7.19
N VAL A 80 -0.95 8.04 -8.21
CA VAL A 80 -1.56 9.40 -8.27
C VAL A 80 -2.48 9.64 -7.08
N LEU A 81 -3.28 8.64 -6.69
CA LEU A 81 -4.14 8.73 -5.52
C LEU A 81 -3.33 8.86 -4.23
N ILE A 82 -2.23 8.11 -4.09
CA ILE A 82 -1.33 8.22 -2.94
C ILE A 82 -0.75 9.64 -2.86
N GLN A 83 -0.21 10.16 -3.96
CA GLN A 83 0.35 11.51 -4.01
C GLN A 83 -0.69 12.59 -3.67
N ARG A 84 -1.92 12.43 -4.18
CA ARG A 84 -3.03 13.36 -3.90
C ARG A 84 -3.40 13.36 -2.41
N HIS A 85 -3.34 12.21 -1.76
CA HIS A 85 -3.85 12.01 -0.40
C HIS A 85 -2.76 11.88 0.66
N CYS A 86 -1.47 11.98 0.31
CA CYS A 86 -0.34 11.78 1.22
C CYS A 86 -0.43 12.63 2.50
N HIS A 87 -0.92 13.86 2.40
CA HIS A 87 -1.12 14.77 3.54
C HIS A 87 -2.09 14.23 4.62
N LEU A 88 -3.01 13.33 4.26
CA LEU A 88 -3.95 12.72 5.21
C LEU A 88 -3.25 11.80 6.21
N ILE A 89 -2.02 11.35 5.92
CA ILE A 89 -1.27 10.47 6.81
C ILE A 89 -1.00 11.10 8.18
N ALA A 90 -0.94 12.43 8.25
CA ALA A 90 -0.78 13.18 9.49
C ALA A 90 -1.96 13.02 10.48
N ASN A 91 -3.12 12.59 9.97
CA ASN A 91 -4.31 12.32 10.79
C ASN A 91 -4.40 10.85 11.24
N VAL A 92 -3.49 9.99 10.78
CA VAL A 92 -3.44 8.58 11.17
C VAL A 92 -2.87 8.49 12.58
N ALA A 93 -3.49 7.64 13.40
CA ALA A 93 -3.00 7.37 14.74
C ALA A 93 -1.56 6.80 14.69
N SER A 94 -0.67 7.38 15.50
CA SER A 94 0.78 7.17 15.39
C SER A 94 1.21 5.72 15.54
N GLU A 95 0.48 4.92 16.31
CA GLU A 95 0.72 3.48 16.48
C GLU A 95 0.51 2.70 15.18
N ARG A 96 -0.56 3.00 14.43
CA ARG A 96 -0.85 2.34 13.14
C ARG A 96 0.19 2.74 12.10
N LEU A 97 0.55 4.02 12.07
CA LEU A 97 1.58 4.53 11.17
C LEU A 97 2.94 3.89 11.46
N ARG A 98 3.31 3.78 12.75
CA ARG A 98 4.53 3.12 13.20
C ARG A 98 4.55 1.65 12.81
N GLU A 99 3.45 0.92 12.96
CA GLU A 99 3.38 -0.50 12.59
C GLU A 99 3.61 -0.70 11.09
N GLU A 100 2.96 0.09 10.24
CA GLU A 100 3.16 0.03 8.78
C GLU A 100 4.61 0.36 8.40
N LEU A 101 5.19 1.39 9.01
CA LEU A 101 6.58 1.78 8.76
C LEU A 101 7.58 0.71 9.20
N LEU A 102 7.41 0.14 10.40
CA LEU A 102 8.32 -0.89 10.91
C LEU A 102 8.27 -2.16 10.08
N ARG A 103 7.09 -2.56 9.62
CA ARG A 103 6.96 -3.73 8.73
C ARG A 103 7.63 -3.48 7.38
N LEU A 104 7.42 -2.30 6.78
CA LEU A 104 8.11 -1.93 5.54
C LEU A 104 9.64 -1.93 5.71
N LEU A 105 10.15 -1.36 6.81
CA LEU A 105 11.58 -1.33 7.08
C LEU A 105 12.18 -2.71 7.38
N ALA A 106 11.37 -3.67 7.85
CA ALA A 106 11.78 -5.04 8.10
C ALA A 106 11.89 -5.90 6.83
N VAL A 107 11.36 -5.44 5.69
CA VAL A 107 11.50 -6.14 4.41
C VAL A 107 12.98 -6.18 3.99
N PRO A 108 13.50 -7.31 3.46
CA PRO A 108 14.84 -7.36 2.90
C PRO A 108 15.04 -6.28 1.84
N GLU A 109 16.19 -5.61 1.91
CA GLU A 109 16.53 -4.50 0.99
C GLU A 109 15.55 -3.31 1.04
N SER A 110 14.92 -3.06 2.19
CA SER A 110 13.93 -1.98 2.41
C SER A 110 14.43 -0.58 2.02
N GLN A 111 15.75 -0.34 2.03
CA GLN A 111 16.34 0.93 1.61
C GLN A 111 15.97 1.32 0.18
N ARG A 112 15.66 0.34 -0.70
CA ARG A 112 15.25 0.59 -2.09
C ARG A 112 13.86 1.23 -2.20
N PHE A 113 13.02 1.12 -1.16
CA PHE A 113 11.68 1.71 -1.13
C PHE A 113 11.64 3.12 -0.53
N LEU A 114 12.72 3.58 0.13
CA LEU A 114 12.79 4.93 0.68
C LEU A 114 12.66 6.02 -0.42
N PRO A 115 13.35 5.94 -1.57
CA PRO A 115 13.11 6.88 -2.68
C PRO A 115 11.65 6.86 -3.14
N ARG A 116 11.04 5.67 -3.19
CA ARG A 116 9.64 5.52 -3.60
C ARG A 116 8.68 6.23 -2.65
N LEU A 117 8.88 6.10 -1.34
CA LEU A 117 8.11 6.85 -0.35
C LEU A 117 8.27 8.36 -0.55
N ASP A 118 9.47 8.82 -0.91
CA ASP A 118 9.72 10.23 -1.14
C ASP A 118 9.05 10.76 -2.40
N ASP A 119 9.11 10.02 -3.51
CA ASP A 119 8.42 10.32 -4.77
C ASP A 119 6.89 10.39 -4.60
N LEU A 120 6.36 9.60 -3.65
CA LEU A 120 4.95 9.61 -3.28
C LEU A 120 4.60 10.71 -2.27
N GLY A 121 5.58 11.48 -1.80
CA GLY A 121 5.43 12.54 -0.81
C GLY A 121 5.23 12.06 0.63
N LEU A 122 5.33 10.75 0.88
CA LEU A 122 5.04 10.14 2.18
C LEU A 122 6.14 10.43 3.21
N VAL A 123 7.41 10.52 2.81
CA VAL A 123 8.52 10.78 3.75
C VAL A 123 8.30 12.08 4.51
N THR A 124 8.07 13.18 3.80
CA THR A 124 7.85 14.50 4.40
C THR A 124 6.47 14.67 5.02
N ALA A 125 5.50 13.85 4.62
CA ALA A 125 4.20 13.82 5.28
C ALA A 125 4.26 13.13 6.66
N ILE A 126 5.13 12.13 6.81
CA ILE A 126 5.37 11.42 8.09
C ILE A 126 6.36 12.19 8.98
N PHE A 127 7.43 12.72 8.38
CA PHE A 127 8.50 13.43 9.07
C PHE A 127 8.70 14.84 8.45
N PRO A 128 7.86 15.82 8.83
CA PRO A 128 7.92 17.16 8.26
C PRO A 128 9.30 17.83 8.39
N GLU A 129 10.04 17.51 9.44
CA GLU A 129 11.39 18.04 9.71
C GLU A 129 12.39 17.66 8.61
N LEU A 130 12.17 16.53 7.91
CA LEU A 130 13.03 16.09 6.82
C LEU A 130 12.86 16.92 5.54
N ALA A 131 11.82 17.75 5.43
CA ALA A 131 11.63 18.61 4.27
C ALA A 131 12.82 19.56 4.05
N GLN A 132 13.42 20.06 5.13
CA GLN A 132 14.59 20.95 5.07
C GLN A 132 15.87 20.21 4.68
N ALA A 133 15.92 18.89 4.85
CA ALA A 133 17.07 18.07 4.49
C ALA A 133 17.07 17.66 3.00
N LYS A 134 15.98 17.89 2.26
CA LYS A 134 15.92 17.56 0.82
C LYS A 134 16.96 18.34 0.03
N GLY A 135 17.76 17.63 -0.76
CA GLY A 135 18.82 18.20 -1.58
C GLY A 135 20.08 18.61 -0.83
N VAL A 136 20.13 18.44 0.50
CA VAL A 136 21.36 18.65 1.27
C VAL A 136 22.33 17.51 0.97
N LYS A 137 23.55 17.85 0.56
CA LYS A 137 24.59 16.85 0.30
C LYS A 137 25.02 16.21 1.61
N GLN A 138 24.99 14.88 1.67
CA GLN A 138 25.48 14.14 2.82
C GLN A 138 26.99 14.43 3.02
N PRO A 139 27.41 14.74 4.26
CA PRO A 139 28.82 14.95 4.58
C PRO A 139 29.67 13.71 4.31
N LYS A 140 30.95 13.88 4.02
CA LYS A 140 31.84 12.76 3.65
C LYS A 140 32.22 11.87 4.83
N GLU A 141 31.99 12.32 6.05
CA GLU A 141 32.50 11.71 7.29
C GLU A 141 31.74 10.44 7.72
N HIS A 142 30.67 10.06 7.00
CA HIS A 142 29.81 8.91 7.34
C HIS A 142 29.71 7.85 6.23
N PHE A 143 30.70 7.79 5.32
CA PHE A 143 30.87 6.74 4.32
C PHE A 143 32.03 5.80 4.67
#